data_AF-A0AAU2NMM7-F1
#
_entry.id   AF-A0AAU2NMM7-F1
#
_cell.length_a   1.000
_cell.length_b   1.000
_cell.length_c   1.000
_cell.angle_alpha   90.00
_cell.angle_beta   90.00
_cell.angle_gamma   90.00
#
_symmetry.space_group_name_H-M   'P 1'
#
loop_
_entity.id
_entity.type
_entity.pdbx_description
1 polymer ?
#
loop_
_entity_poly.entity_id
_entity_poly.type
_entity_poly.pdbx_seq_one_letter_code
_entity_poly.pdbx_strand_id
1 'polypeptide(L)'
;MGLLRTYLERLQAIHSTGEAVPETSYYGQLEGLLNGVGKTLSPVVTCVLTTKNRGAGLPDGGLFTAREAVAEAGDSALLARAPERGVVEVKGVSQDVVRIARSTQVQRYLARYGKVLVCTYRDFLVIRLDADGKAQNGERFTLAPGEDSFWALHPKDTENARGAEFVAYLQRALQGDAPLSDPADLAWFLAAYARTGLSRVEDAGDMKTLATLRSALEEALGLRFEGKDGDHFFRSALVQTLFYGVFAAWAFWSEQQPAQTTERFKWRQAQWTLSVPMVRVLFQQLATPASLPVGLDEVLDWTDDVLARVDRNLFFQRFEAAEAVQYFYEPFLQAYDPELRRELGVW
;
A
#
# COMPACT_ATOMS: atom_id res chain seq x y z
N MET A 1 -17.06 15.78 6.54
CA MET A 1 -17.56 14.45 6.16
C MET A 1 -16.39 13.69 5.55
N GLY A 2 -16.20 12.41 5.88
CA GLY A 2 -15.06 11.64 5.37
C GLY A 2 -15.10 11.46 3.85
N LEU A 3 -13.93 11.19 3.25
CA LEU A 3 -13.77 11.09 1.79
C LEU A 3 -14.54 9.88 1.23
N LEU A 4 -14.52 8.73 1.92
CA LEU A 4 -15.21 7.52 1.47
C LEU A 4 -16.73 7.69 1.57
N ARG A 5 -17.23 8.28 2.66
CA ARG A 5 -18.65 8.59 2.84
C ARG A 5 -19.16 9.50 1.73
N THR A 6 -18.44 10.59 1.46
CA THR A 6 -18.80 11.56 0.42
C THR A 6 -18.84 10.89 -0.96
N TYR A 7 -17.84 10.05 -1.24
CA TYR A 7 -17.77 9.27 -2.47
C TYR A 7 -18.98 8.33 -2.62
N LEU A 8 -19.26 7.50 -1.61
CA LEU A 8 -20.36 6.53 -1.65
C LEU A 8 -21.74 7.20 -1.76
N GLU A 9 -22.03 8.22 -0.95
CA GLU A 9 -23.31 8.94 -0.99
C GLU A 9 -23.57 9.54 -2.39
N ARG A 10 -22.53 10.11 -3.02
CA ARG A 10 -22.69 10.72 -4.34
C ARG A 10 -22.81 9.69 -5.47
N LEU A 11 -22.10 8.56 -5.39
CA LEU A 11 -22.30 7.46 -6.33
C LEU A 11 -23.73 6.91 -6.24
N GLN A 12 -24.22 6.67 -5.02
CA GLN A 12 -25.59 6.18 -4.80
C GLN A 12 -26.65 7.18 -5.29
N ALA A 13 -26.43 8.48 -5.07
CA ALA A 13 -27.32 9.53 -5.57
C ALA A 13 -27.39 9.57 -7.10
N ILE A 14 -26.29 9.29 -7.80
CA ILE A 14 -26.28 9.17 -9.26
C ILE A 14 -26.97 7.87 -9.69
N HIS A 15 -26.65 6.75 -9.05
CA HIS A 15 -27.21 5.45 -9.37
C HIS A 15 -28.75 5.41 -9.21
N SER A 16 -29.27 6.02 -8.15
CA SER A 16 -30.71 6.04 -7.85
C SER A 16 -31.55 6.81 -8.88
N THR A 17 -30.92 7.62 -9.74
CA THR A 17 -31.62 8.27 -10.86
C THR A 17 -32.07 7.29 -11.94
N GLY A 18 -31.41 6.13 -12.06
CA GLY A 18 -31.63 5.17 -13.15
C GLY A 18 -31.01 5.59 -14.49
N GLU A 19 -30.46 6.79 -14.60
CA GLU A 19 -29.92 7.36 -15.85
C GLU A 19 -28.38 7.25 -15.95
N ALA A 20 -27.75 6.58 -14.98
CA ALA A 20 -26.31 6.49 -14.91
C ALA A 20 -25.73 5.56 -16.00
N VAL A 21 -24.80 6.08 -16.79
CA VAL A 21 -23.95 5.27 -17.66
C VAL A 21 -22.94 4.54 -16.77
N PRO A 22 -22.79 3.20 -16.88
CA PRO A 22 -22.03 2.37 -15.94
C PRO A 22 -20.59 2.84 -15.67
N GLU A 23 -19.95 3.46 -16.66
CA GLU A 23 -18.56 3.90 -16.58
C GLU A 23 -18.44 5.40 -16.34
N THR A 24 -18.96 6.25 -17.21
CA THR A 24 -18.58 7.67 -17.23
C THR A 24 -19.36 8.56 -16.27
N SER A 25 -20.60 8.20 -15.91
CA SER A 25 -21.46 9.06 -15.06
C SER A 25 -20.90 9.28 -13.66
N TYR A 26 -19.97 8.42 -13.22
CA TYR A 26 -19.39 8.45 -11.89
C TYR A 26 -17.98 9.07 -11.85
N TYR A 27 -17.41 9.45 -13.00
CA TYR A 27 -16.05 10.01 -13.11
C TYR A 27 -15.82 11.19 -12.17
N GLY A 28 -16.76 12.13 -12.09
CA GLY A 28 -16.61 13.28 -11.21
C GLY A 28 -16.46 12.91 -9.72
N GLN A 29 -17.06 11.80 -9.28
CA GLN A 29 -16.94 11.34 -7.89
C GLN A 29 -15.62 10.62 -7.65
N LEU A 30 -15.17 9.81 -8.61
CA LEU A 30 -13.85 9.18 -8.54
C LEU A 30 -12.72 10.22 -8.60
N GLU A 31 -12.80 11.19 -9.50
CA GLU A 31 -11.83 12.28 -9.59
C GLU A 31 -11.81 13.11 -8.30
N GLY A 32 -12.99 13.44 -7.74
CA GLY A 32 -13.10 14.13 -6.46
C GLY A 32 -12.48 13.36 -5.30
N LEU A 33 -12.68 12.04 -5.24
CA LEU A 33 -12.06 11.15 -4.26
C LEU A 33 -10.53 11.15 -4.40
N LEU A 34 -10.02 10.85 -5.60
CA LEU A 34 -8.57 10.76 -5.85
C LEU A 34 -7.87 12.11 -5.61
N ASN A 35 -8.48 13.22 -6.01
CA ASN A 35 -7.95 14.56 -5.74
C ASN A 35 -8.08 14.97 -4.27
N GLY A 36 -9.11 14.51 -3.56
CA GLY A 36 -9.25 14.70 -2.12
C GLY A 36 -8.09 14.07 -1.35
N VAL A 37 -7.74 12.83 -1.72
CA VAL A 37 -6.57 12.13 -1.16
C VAL A 37 -5.25 12.74 -1.66
N GLY A 38 -5.15 13.03 -2.96
CA GLY A 38 -3.92 13.54 -3.57
C GLY A 38 -3.44 14.87 -3.01
N LYS A 39 -4.34 15.71 -2.49
CA LYS A 39 -4.03 16.96 -1.77
C LYS A 39 -3.31 16.76 -0.44
N THR A 40 -3.41 15.58 0.17
CA THR A 40 -2.72 15.28 1.44
C THR A 40 -1.31 14.75 1.22
N LEU A 41 -0.89 14.55 -0.03
CA LEU A 41 0.42 14.01 -0.38
C LEU A 41 1.44 15.12 -0.60
N SER A 42 2.71 14.82 -0.37
CA SER A 42 3.84 15.65 -0.77
C SER A 42 4.78 14.85 -1.68
N PRO A 43 5.02 15.28 -2.94
CA PRO A 43 4.32 16.35 -3.63
C PRO A 43 2.83 16.00 -3.85
N VAL A 44 1.99 17.03 -3.92
CA VAL A 44 0.55 16.88 -4.19
C VAL A 44 0.34 16.13 -5.51
N VAL A 45 -0.61 15.19 -5.52
CA VAL A 45 -1.00 14.45 -6.72
C VAL A 45 -2.37 14.92 -7.18
N THR A 46 -2.52 15.14 -8.48
CA THR A 46 -3.78 15.51 -9.13
C THR A 46 -4.16 14.44 -10.15
N CYS A 47 -5.33 13.86 -9.99
CA CYS A 47 -6.01 13.04 -10.97
C CYS A 47 -6.77 13.93 -11.95
N VAL A 48 -6.61 13.65 -13.24
CA VAL A 48 -7.41 14.22 -14.33
C VAL A 48 -8.02 13.05 -15.10
N LEU A 49 -9.35 12.91 -15.04
CA LEU A 49 -10.07 11.94 -15.87
C LEU A 49 -10.38 12.56 -17.26
N THR A 50 -10.59 11.72 -18.27
CA THR A 50 -10.79 12.06 -19.69
C THR A 50 -9.58 12.75 -20.36
N THR A 51 -8.41 12.10 -20.30
CA THR A 51 -7.16 12.67 -20.85
C THR A 51 -7.12 12.73 -22.39
N LYS A 52 -6.40 13.71 -22.97
CA LYS A 52 -6.20 13.82 -24.42
C LYS A 52 -5.39 12.63 -24.97
N ASN A 53 -5.75 12.13 -26.15
CA ASN A 53 -5.03 11.06 -26.83
C ASN A 53 -3.58 11.47 -27.16
N ARG A 54 -2.60 10.67 -26.74
CA ARG A 54 -1.17 10.88 -27.01
C ARG A 54 -0.51 9.73 -27.77
N GLY A 55 -1.28 8.92 -28.49
CA GLY A 55 -0.76 7.94 -29.47
C GLY A 55 -0.45 6.53 -28.94
N ALA A 56 -0.74 6.20 -27.67
CA ALA A 56 -0.52 4.87 -27.08
C ALA A 56 -1.82 4.18 -26.60
N GLY A 57 -2.98 4.72 -27.01
CA GLY A 57 -4.29 4.44 -26.42
C GLY A 57 -4.71 5.56 -25.44
N LEU A 58 -5.98 5.54 -25.03
CA LEU A 58 -6.58 6.59 -24.21
C LEU A 58 -6.95 6.00 -22.84
N PRO A 59 -6.07 6.07 -21.83
CA PRO A 59 -6.47 5.71 -20.47
C PRO A 59 -7.56 6.68 -20.00
N ASP A 60 -8.47 6.17 -19.18
CA ASP A 60 -9.57 6.98 -18.65
C ASP A 60 -9.07 8.15 -17.79
N GLY A 61 -7.90 8.03 -17.17
CA GLY A 61 -7.30 9.10 -16.37
C GLY A 61 -5.78 9.09 -16.28
N GLY A 62 -5.22 10.21 -15.84
CA GLY A 62 -3.81 10.37 -15.52
C GLY A 62 -3.59 10.93 -14.12
N LEU A 63 -2.52 10.50 -13.46
CA LEU A 63 -2.09 10.99 -12.15
C LEU A 63 -0.81 11.82 -12.28
N PHE A 64 -0.86 13.08 -11.87
CA PHE A 64 0.19 14.09 -12.09
C PHE A 64 0.67 14.69 -10.77
N THR A 65 1.92 15.14 -10.69
CA THR A 65 2.37 15.96 -9.55
C THR A 65 2.02 17.44 -9.75
N ALA A 66 1.38 18.06 -8.76
CA ALA A 66 0.89 19.43 -8.83
C ALA A 66 2.02 20.47 -8.67
N ARG A 67 2.38 21.07 -9.82
CA ARG A 67 2.76 22.46 -10.14
C ARG A 67 3.49 23.44 -9.19
N GLU A 68 4.02 23.14 -8.01
CA GLU A 68 4.99 24.08 -7.39
C GLU A 68 6.36 24.08 -8.11
N ALA A 69 6.65 23.06 -8.94
CA ALA A 69 7.85 22.98 -9.78
C ALA A 69 7.67 23.46 -11.24
N VAL A 70 6.52 24.07 -11.61
CA VAL A 70 6.22 24.42 -13.02
C VAL A 70 5.62 25.83 -13.14
N ALA A 71 6.19 26.80 -12.43
CA ALA A 71 5.86 28.22 -12.61
C ALA A 71 6.65 28.87 -13.77
N GLU A 72 7.77 28.28 -14.21
CA GLU A 72 8.66 28.90 -15.22
C GLU A 72 8.38 28.51 -16.69
N ALA A 73 7.55 27.49 -16.98
CA ALA A 73 7.46 26.90 -18.33
C ALA A 73 6.20 27.21 -19.15
N GLY A 74 5.24 28.01 -18.64
CA GLY A 74 4.01 28.38 -19.36
C GLY A 74 3.00 27.25 -19.59
N ASP A 75 1.76 27.60 -19.99
CA ASP A 75 0.62 26.66 -20.10
C ASP A 75 0.78 25.57 -21.17
N SER A 76 1.63 25.79 -22.17
CA SER A 76 1.95 24.78 -23.19
C SER A 76 2.77 23.61 -22.63
N ALA A 77 3.56 23.81 -21.57
CA ALA A 77 4.39 22.77 -20.97
C ALA A 77 3.59 21.80 -20.08
N LEU A 78 2.47 22.27 -19.50
CA LEU A 78 1.61 21.42 -18.67
C LEU A 78 0.89 20.33 -19.48
N LEU A 79 0.62 20.63 -20.75
CA LEU A 79 -0.01 19.72 -21.71
C LEU A 79 0.96 18.66 -22.26
N ALA A 80 2.26 18.76 -21.99
CA ALA A 80 3.30 17.84 -22.47
C ALA A 80 3.76 16.80 -21.42
N ARG A 81 3.33 16.91 -20.16
CA ARG A 81 3.75 15.99 -19.09
C ARG A 81 3.03 14.65 -19.18
N ALA A 82 3.79 13.55 -19.28
CA ALA A 82 3.26 12.21 -19.11
C ALA A 82 2.79 12.02 -17.65
N PRO A 83 1.72 11.26 -17.37
CA PRO A 83 1.24 11.03 -16.01
C PRO A 83 2.31 10.38 -15.12
N GLU A 84 3.01 11.18 -14.30
CA GLU A 84 4.22 10.73 -13.58
C GLU A 84 3.91 9.73 -12.47
N ARG A 85 2.65 9.70 -12.02
CA ARG A 85 2.19 8.79 -10.97
C ARG A 85 1.39 7.62 -11.52
N GLY A 86 1.42 7.42 -12.84
CA GLY A 86 0.70 6.38 -13.56
C GLY A 86 -0.64 6.86 -14.11
N VAL A 87 -1.38 5.92 -14.69
CA VAL A 87 -2.69 6.17 -15.30
C VAL A 87 -3.80 5.45 -14.55
N VAL A 88 -5.04 5.87 -14.77
CA VAL A 88 -6.24 5.25 -14.20
C VAL A 88 -7.03 4.63 -15.35
N GLU A 89 -7.49 3.39 -15.16
CA GLU A 89 -8.42 2.72 -16.06
C GLU A 89 -9.67 2.35 -15.28
N VAL A 90 -10.83 2.76 -15.77
CA VAL A 90 -12.11 2.67 -15.07
C VAL A 90 -13.06 1.77 -15.86
N LYS A 91 -13.79 0.91 -15.16
CA LYS A 91 -14.86 0.09 -15.72
C LYS A 91 -16.08 0.10 -14.82
N GLY A 92 -17.19 -0.43 -15.34
CA GLY A 92 -18.46 -0.47 -14.60
C GLY A 92 -18.39 -1.35 -13.35
N VAL A 93 -19.29 -1.08 -12.40
CA VAL A 93 -19.34 -1.73 -11.08
C VAL A 93 -19.43 -3.26 -11.16
N SER A 94 -20.14 -3.80 -12.16
CA SER A 94 -20.27 -5.25 -12.37
C SER A 94 -18.96 -5.97 -12.74
N GLN A 95 -17.94 -5.24 -13.19
CA GLN A 95 -16.73 -5.85 -13.73
C GLN A 95 -15.75 -6.33 -12.64
N ASP A 96 -14.85 -7.23 -13.02
CA ASP A 96 -13.79 -7.78 -12.18
C ASP A 96 -12.44 -7.09 -12.52
N VAL A 97 -11.83 -6.43 -11.52
CA VAL A 97 -10.58 -5.67 -11.70
C VAL A 97 -9.40 -6.55 -12.09
N VAL A 98 -9.35 -7.81 -11.64
CA VAL A 98 -8.26 -8.76 -11.95
C VAL A 98 -8.37 -9.24 -13.39
N ARG A 99 -9.58 -9.39 -13.92
CA ARG A 99 -9.79 -9.68 -15.34
C ARG A 99 -9.42 -8.47 -16.20
N ILE A 100 -9.82 -7.26 -15.80
CA ILE A 100 -9.49 -6.01 -16.51
C ILE A 100 -7.97 -5.79 -16.51
N ALA A 101 -7.31 -6.05 -15.39
CA ALA A 101 -5.87 -5.98 -15.21
C ALA A 101 -5.07 -6.76 -16.24
N ARG A 102 -5.60 -7.91 -16.68
CA ARG A 102 -4.97 -8.81 -17.65
C ARG A 102 -5.28 -8.45 -19.10
N SER A 103 -6.14 -7.46 -19.34
CA SER A 103 -6.54 -7.07 -20.70
C SER A 103 -5.38 -6.50 -21.50
N THR A 104 -5.43 -6.67 -22.83
CA THR A 104 -4.45 -6.08 -23.75
C THR A 104 -4.38 -4.56 -23.63
N GLN A 105 -5.51 -3.92 -23.31
CA GLN A 105 -5.58 -2.48 -23.08
C GLN A 105 -4.72 -2.06 -21.89
N VAL A 106 -4.89 -2.70 -20.73
CA VAL A 106 -4.12 -2.41 -19.53
C VAL A 106 -2.64 -2.75 -19.69
N GLN A 107 -2.31 -3.87 -20.34
CA GLN A 107 -0.91 -4.23 -20.63
C GLN A 107 -0.19 -3.16 -21.48
N ARG A 108 -0.88 -2.59 -22.48
CA ARG A 108 -0.34 -1.51 -23.31
C ARG A 108 -0.09 -0.23 -22.49
N TYR A 109 -1.01 0.12 -21.59
CA TYR A 109 -0.82 1.26 -20.70
C TYR A 109 0.33 1.03 -19.73
N LEU A 110 0.41 -0.17 -19.17
CA LEU A 110 1.45 -0.55 -18.24
C LEU A 110 2.84 -0.48 -18.89
N ALA A 111 2.99 -0.98 -20.13
CA ALA A 111 4.23 -0.87 -20.90
C ALA A 111 4.66 0.59 -21.16
N ARG A 112 3.70 1.52 -21.27
CA ARG A 112 3.98 2.94 -21.58
C ARG A 112 4.21 3.80 -20.35
N TYR A 113 3.46 3.55 -19.28
CA TYR A 113 3.35 4.42 -18.11
C TYR A 113 3.89 3.78 -16.83
N GLY A 114 4.25 2.49 -16.85
CA GLY A 114 4.85 1.77 -15.72
C GLY A 114 3.88 1.39 -14.61
N LYS A 115 2.77 2.14 -14.45
CA LYS A 115 1.77 1.94 -13.40
C LYS A 115 0.36 2.25 -13.88
N VAL A 116 -0.60 1.40 -13.50
CA VAL A 116 -2.03 1.56 -13.78
C VAL A 116 -2.83 1.31 -12.50
N LEU A 117 -3.70 2.25 -12.13
CA LEU A 117 -4.76 2.02 -11.14
C LEU A 117 -6.02 1.58 -11.89
N VAL A 118 -6.39 0.32 -11.76
CA VAL A 118 -7.64 -0.22 -12.31
C VAL A 118 -8.75 -0.08 -11.27
N CYS A 119 -9.90 0.44 -11.67
CA CYS A 119 -11.00 0.77 -10.78
C CYS A 119 -12.35 0.32 -11.35
N THR A 120 -13.20 -0.30 -10.54
CA THR A 120 -14.62 -0.58 -10.85
C THR A 120 -15.56 0.14 -9.88
N TYR A 121 -15.13 1.26 -9.30
CA TYR A 121 -15.77 2.01 -8.22
C TYR A 121 -15.86 1.30 -6.87
N ARG A 122 -16.07 -0.01 -6.88
CA ARG A 122 -16.13 -0.89 -5.70
C ARG A 122 -14.82 -1.59 -5.39
N ASP A 123 -13.91 -1.64 -6.35
CA ASP A 123 -12.68 -2.41 -6.26
C ASP A 123 -11.57 -1.67 -6.99
N PHE A 124 -10.41 -1.62 -6.36
CA PHE A 124 -9.26 -0.81 -6.79
C PHE A 124 -8.04 -1.72 -6.79
N LEU A 125 -7.34 -1.80 -7.91
CA LEU A 125 -6.15 -2.62 -8.06
C LEU A 125 -5.04 -1.82 -8.71
N VAL A 126 -3.90 -1.73 -8.03
CA VAL A 126 -2.67 -1.19 -8.62
C VAL A 126 -1.99 -2.30 -9.42
N ILE A 127 -1.53 -1.98 -10.62
CA ILE A 127 -0.66 -2.83 -11.43
C ILE A 127 0.58 -2.03 -11.78
N ARG A 128 1.74 -2.67 -11.66
CA ARG A 128 3.05 -2.09 -11.93
C ARG A 128 3.88 -3.02 -12.80
N LEU A 129 4.86 -2.47 -13.50
CA LEU A 129 5.94 -3.29 -14.03
C LEU A 129 6.89 -3.66 -12.89
N ASP A 130 7.30 -4.91 -12.83
CA ASP A 130 8.44 -5.32 -12.02
C ASP A 130 9.77 -4.90 -12.68
N ALA A 131 10.90 -5.21 -12.04
CA ALA A 131 12.22 -4.88 -12.58
C ALA A 131 12.55 -5.60 -13.90
N ASP A 132 11.88 -6.73 -14.18
CA ASP A 132 12.04 -7.48 -15.44
C ASP A 132 11.11 -6.95 -16.54
N GLY A 133 10.36 -5.88 -16.26
CA GLY A 133 9.39 -5.30 -17.18
C GLY A 133 8.13 -6.16 -17.35
N LYS A 134 7.83 -7.06 -16.41
CA LYS A 134 6.61 -7.88 -16.42
C LYS A 134 5.52 -7.25 -15.56
N ALA A 135 4.28 -7.48 -15.96
CA ALA A 135 3.13 -7.00 -15.21
C ALA A 135 2.99 -7.74 -13.87
N GLN A 136 2.92 -6.99 -12.78
CA GLN A 136 2.70 -7.51 -11.43
C GLN A 136 1.50 -6.79 -10.80
N ASN A 137 0.60 -7.58 -10.21
CA ASN A 137 -0.46 -7.05 -9.37
C ASN A 137 0.16 -6.52 -8.08
N GLY A 138 -0.13 -5.25 -7.76
CA GLY A 138 0.19 -4.63 -6.48
C GLY A 138 -0.99 -4.68 -5.53
N GLU A 139 -1.09 -3.67 -4.67
CA GLU A 139 -2.15 -3.58 -3.66
C GLU A 139 -3.55 -3.52 -4.29
N ARG A 140 -4.48 -4.24 -3.67
CA ARG A 140 -5.91 -4.22 -3.98
C ARG A 140 -6.72 -3.79 -2.78
N PHE A 141 -7.73 -2.96 -2.99
CA PHE A 141 -8.71 -2.62 -1.97
C PHE A 141 -10.13 -2.82 -2.51
N THR A 142 -10.88 -3.72 -1.86
CA THR A 142 -12.25 -4.04 -2.24
C THR A 142 -13.22 -3.51 -1.18
N LEU A 143 -14.09 -2.59 -1.58
CA LEU A 143 -15.20 -2.06 -0.77
C LEU A 143 -16.35 -3.07 -0.68
N ALA A 144 -16.62 -3.80 -1.76
CA ALA A 144 -17.67 -4.81 -1.81
C ALA A 144 -17.38 -5.92 -2.84
N PRO A 145 -17.75 -7.18 -2.53
CA PRO A 145 -17.42 -8.36 -3.35
C PRO A 145 -18.18 -8.42 -4.68
N GLY A 146 -19.33 -7.72 -4.78
CA GLY A 146 -20.15 -7.64 -6.00
C GLY A 146 -20.90 -6.32 -6.11
N GLU A 147 -21.59 -6.13 -7.24
CA GLU A 147 -22.37 -4.93 -7.54
C GLU A 147 -23.54 -4.73 -6.56
N ASP A 148 -24.38 -5.74 -6.34
CA ASP A 148 -25.53 -5.63 -5.44
C ASP A 148 -25.09 -5.26 -4.01
N SER A 149 -24.04 -5.93 -3.51
CA SER A 149 -23.46 -5.63 -2.20
C SER A 149 -22.83 -4.24 -2.11
N PHE A 150 -22.33 -3.70 -3.24
CA PHE A 150 -21.75 -2.36 -3.28
C PHE A 150 -22.83 -1.29 -3.15
N TRP A 151 -23.92 -1.43 -3.91
CA TRP A 151 -25.04 -0.49 -3.86
C TRP A 151 -25.79 -0.56 -2.53
N ALA A 152 -25.73 -1.69 -1.81
CA ALA A 152 -26.30 -1.85 -0.48
C ALA A 152 -25.43 -1.27 0.68
N LEU A 153 -24.21 -0.79 0.42
CA LEU A 153 -23.34 -0.22 1.47
C LEU A 153 -24.02 0.98 2.14
N HIS A 154 -23.97 1.04 3.48
CA HIS A 154 -24.40 2.23 4.22
C HIS A 154 -23.22 3.20 4.37
N PRO A 155 -23.21 4.37 3.69
CA PRO A 155 -22.00 5.19 3.55
C PRO A 155 -21.35 5.62 4.87
N LYS A 156 -22.17 5.93 5.88
CA LYS A 156 -21.68 6.36 7.20
C LYS A 156 -20.99 5.21 7.94
N ASP A 157 -21.57 4.02 7.92
CA ASP A 157 -21.01 2.88 8.65
C ASP A 157 -19.77 2.34 7.94
N THR A 158 -19.77 2.35 6.59
CA THR A 158 -18.59 1.99 5.80
C THR A 158 -17.43 2.94 6.02
N GLU A 159 -17.65 4.26 6.11
CA GLU A 159 -16.60 5.21 6.46
C GLU A 159 -16.03 4.94 7.85
N ASN A 160 -16.89 4.72 8.85
CA ASN A 160 -16.44 4.44 10.22
C ASN A 160 -15.60 3.16 10.28
N ALA A 161 -15.98 2.13 9.52
CA ALA A 161 -15.30 0.83 9.54
C ALA A 161 -14.03 0.78 8.68
N ARG A 162 -14.03 1.42 7.50
CA ARG A 162 -13.00 1.20 6.46
C ARG A 162 -12.38 2.49 5.90
N GLY A 163 -12.86 3.66 6.32
CA GLY A 163 -12.46 4.95 5.75
C GLY A 163 -10.97 5.23 5.89
N ALA A 164 -10.41 5.02 7.08
CA ALA A 164 -8.99 5.24 7.34
C ALA A 164 -8.08 4.33 6.49
N GLU A 165 -8.39 3.03 6.42
CA GLU A 165 -7.63 2.07 5.59
C GLU A 165 -7.74 2.38 4.11
N PHE A 166 -8.93 2.76 3.65
CA PHE A 166 -9.17 3.09 2.25
C PHE A 166 -8.40 4.35 1.82
N VAL A 167 -8.41 5.39 2.65
CA VAL A 167 -7.63 6.61 2.39
C VAL A 167 -6.14 6.28 2.38
N ALA A 168 -5.64 5.49 3.34
CA ALA A 168 -4.24 5.08 3.36
C ALA A 168 -3.85 4.27 2.10
N TYR A 169 -4.72 3.36 1.65
CA TYR A 169 -4.54 2.63 0.39
C TYR A 169 -4.44 3.60 -0.79
N LEU A 170 -5.37 4.56 -0.91
CA LEU A 170 -5.35 5.53 -2.00
C LEU A 170 -4.11 6.43 -1.95
N GLN A 171 -3.64 6.82 -0.75
CA GLN A 171 -2.38 7.57 -0.61
C GLN A 171 -1.22 6.80 -1.23
N ARG A 172 -1.08 5.50 -0.93
CA ARG A 172 -0.06 4.62 -1.53
C ARG A 172 -0.27 4.39 -3.02
N ALA A 173 -1.52 4.21 -3.45
CA ALA A 173 -1.85 4.04 -4.86
C ALA A 173 -1.51 5.30 -5.68
N LEU A 174 -1.68 6.49 -5.13
CA LEU A 174 -1.38 7.78 -5.76
C LEU A 174 0.10 8.17 -5.64
N GLN A 175 0.79 7.75 -4.58
CA GLN A 175 2.24 7.82 -4.49
C GLN A 175 2.84 6.81 -5.48
N GLY A 176 3.20 7.29 -6.68
CA GLY A 176 3.89 6.50 -7.71
C GLY A 176 5.23 5.91 -7.24
N ASP A 177 5.84 5.11 -8.10
CA ASP A 177 7.20 4.54 -7.97
C ASP A 177 8.31 5.60 -8.03
N ALA A 178 8.06 6.79 -7.47
CA ALA A 178 9.15 7.71 -7.17
C ALA A 178 10.08 7.03 -6.18
N PRO A 179 11.41 7.17 -6.37
CA PRO A 179 12.37 6.62 -5.44
C PRO A 179 12.08 7.12 -4.02
N LEU A 180 11.90 6.19 -3.08
CA LEU A 180 11.79 6.53 -1.67
C LEU A 180 13.18 6.86 -1.16
N SER A 181 13.37 8.06 -0.63
CA SER A 181 14.66 8.46 -0.03
C SER A 181 14.49 8.94 1.41
N ASP A 182 13.27 9.19 1.87
CA ASP A 182 13.00 9.58 3.25
C ASP A 182 12.71 8.36 4.14
N PRO A 183 13.45 8.16 5.25
CA PRO A 183 13.16 7.11 6.23
C PRO A 183 11.73 7.15 6.79
N ALA A 184 11.15 8.33 6.99
CA ALA A 184 9.80 8.47 7.54
C ALA A 184 8.74 7.97 6.55
N ASP A 185 8.92 8.23 5.25
CA ASP A 185 8.03 7.71 4.21
C ASP A 185 8.06 6.18 4.17
N LEU A 186 9.26 5.58 4.21
CA LEU A 186 9.40 4.13 4.24
C LEU A 186 8.74 3.53 5.50
N ALA A 187 8.99 4.12 6.67
CA ALA A 187 8.37 3.71 7.93
C ALA A 187 6.84 3.74 7.86
N TRP A 188 6.28 4.78 7.24
CA TRP A 188 4.84 4.91 7.03
C TRP A 188 4.27 3.82 6.10
N PHE A 189 4.95 3.52 4.98
CA PHE A 189 4.53 2.42 4.08
C PHE A 189 4.54 1.07 4.81
N LEU A 190 5.63 0.75 5.51
CA LEU A 190 5.77 -0.52 6.25
C LEU A 190 4.74 -0.62 7.37
N ALA A 191 4.46 0.47 8.11
CA ALA A 191 3.45 0.49 9.15
C ALA A 191 2.04 0.25 8.59
N ALA A 192 1.73 0.79 7.41
CA ALA A 192 0.45 0.56 6.76
C ALA A 192 0.27 -0.90 6.34
N TYR A 193 1.31 -1.52 5.79
CA TYR A 193 1.32 -2.94 5.48
C TYR A 193 1.25 -3.81 6.73
N ALA A 194 1.93 -3.42 7.80
CA ALA A 194 1.82 -4.08 9.08
C ALA A 194 0.38 -4.07 9.60
N ARG A 195 -0.36 -2.95 9.52
CA ARG A 195 -1.79 -2.93 9.91
C ARG A 195 -2.65 -3.84 9.05
N THR A 196 -2.42 -3.88 7.73
CA THR A 196 -3.12 -4.85 6.86
C THR A 196 -2.76 -6.29 7.21
N GLY A 197 -1.50 -6.56 7.53
CA GLY A 197 -1.04 -7.86 8.03
C GLY A 197 -1.74 -8.23 9.34
N LEU A 198 -1.84 -7.30 10.30
CA LEU A 198 -2.54 -7.50 11.57
C LEU A 198 -4.00 -7.85 11.35
N SER A 199 -4.73 -7.08 10.53
CA SER A 199 -6.12 -7.39 10.19
C SER A 199 -6.28 -8.80 9.59
N ARG A 200 -5.38 -9.21 8.66
CA ARG A 200 -5.41 -10.58 8.10
C ARG A 200 -5.12 -11.65 9.15
N VAL A 201 -4.21 -11.40 10.08
CA VAL A 201 -3.87 -12.30 11.19
C VAL A 201 -5.03 -12.43 12.18
N GLU A 202 -5.76 -11.34 12.43
CA GLU A 202 -6.95 -11.32 13.28
C GLU A 202 -8.12 -12.06 12.63
N ASP A 203 -8.38 -11.80 11.33
CA ASP A 203 -9.46 -12.41 10.56
C ASP A 203 -9.26 -13.92 10.36
N ALA A 204 -8.01 -14.38 10.25
CA ALA A 204 -7.71 -15.80 10.10
C ALA A 204 -8.17 -16.65 11.29
N GLY A 205 -8.33 -16.06 12.49
CA GLY A 205 -8.99 -16.65 13.66
C GLY A 205 -8.33 -17.90 14.28
N ASP A 206 -7.46 -18.61 13.56
CA ASP A 206 -6.90 -19.89 13.97
C ASP A 206 -5.57 -19.70 14.73
N MET A 207 -5.68 -19.68 16.06
CA MET A 207 -4.50 -19.64 16.94
C MET A 207 -3.67 -20.92 16.90
N LYS A 208 -4.15 -22.04 16.32
CA LYS A 208 -3.32 -23.26 16.23
C LYS A 208 -2.16 -23.09 15.27
N THR A 209 -2.39 -22.44 14.14
CA THR A 209 -1.34 -22.13 13.15
C THR A 209 -0.28 -21.18 13.74
N LEU A 210 -0.69 -20.32 14.67
CA LEU A 210 0.20 -19.35 15.34
C LEU A 210 0.73 -19.83 16.69
N ALA A 211 0.34 -21.01 17.19
CA ALA A 211 0.68 -21.47 18.53
C ALA A 211 2.19 -21.60 18.74
N THR A 212 2.90 -22.16 17.76
CA THR A 212 4.36 -22.29 17.80
C THR A 212 5.05 -20.92 17.80
N LEU A 213 4.53 -19.96 17.03
CA LEU A 213 5.04 -18.59 17.00
C LEU A 213 4.77 -17.86 18.33
N ARG A 214 3.60 -18.09 18.94
CA ARG A 214 3.25 -17.58 20.26
C ARG A 214 4.20 -18.07 21.33
N SER A 215 4.42 -19.39 21.42
CA SER A 215 5.33 -19.95 22.42
C SER A 215 6.75 -19.42 22.27
N ALA A 216 7.24 -19.27 21.03
CA ALA A 216 8.57 -18.70 20.77
C ALA A 216 8.67 -17.23 21.22
N LEU A 217 7.64 -16.41 20.98
CA LEU A 217 7.61 -15.02 21.42
C LEU A 217 7.47 -14.88 22.94
N GLU A 218 6.62 -15.69 23.58
CA GLU A 218 6.48 -15.72 25.05
C GLU A 218 7.81 -16.07 25.75
N GLU A 219 8.51 -17.09 25.25
CA GLU A 219 9.80 -17.51 25.79
C GLU A 219 10.86 -16.42 25.64
N ALA A 220 10.92 -15.79 24.47
CA ALA A 220 11.95 -14.82 24.17
C ALA A 220 11.70 -13.44 24.83
N LEU A 221 10.43 -13.07 25.05
CA LEU A 221 10.05 -11.86 25.79
C LEU A 221 9.96 -12.09 27.31
N GLY A 222 10.01 -13.34 27.76
CA GLY A 222 9.90 -13.70 29.18
C GLY A 222 8.52 -13.38 29.78
N LEU A 223 7.46 -13.40 28.97
CA LEU A 223 6.09 -13.06 29.38
C LEU A 223 5.07 -14.07 28.85
N ARG A 224 3.84 -14.04 29.38
CA ARG A 224 2.72 -14.84 28.89
C ARG A 224 1.65 -13.93 28.34
N PHE A 225 1.13 -14.29 27.17
CA PHE A 225 -0.04 -13.63 26.62
C PHE A 225 -1.28 -14.33 27.21
N GLU A 226 -2.13 -13.64 27.95
CA GLU A 226 -3.33 -14.24 28.57
C GLU A 226 -4.59 -13.42 28.26
N GLY A 227 -5.71 -14.13 28.07
CA GLY A 227 -7.00 -13.50 27.76
C GLY A 227 -7.08 -12.86 26.38
N LYS A 228 -8.18 -12.15 26.13
CA LYS A 228 -8.45 -11.51 24.82
C LYS A 228 -7.45 -10.39 24.51
N ASP A 229 -7.07 -9.62 25.53
CA ASP A 229 -6.11 -8.52 25.38
C ASP A 229 -4.71 -9.07 25.10
N GLY A 230 -4.32 -10.17 25.76
CA GLY A 230 -3.08 -10.88 25.47
C GLY A 230 -3.05 -11.44 24.04
N ASP A 231 -4.17 -11.94 23.52
CA ASP A 231 -4.24 -12.45 22.15
C ASP A 231 -4.07 -11.34 21.10
N HIS A 232 -4.66 -10.16 21.33
CA HIS A 232 -4.45 -9.00 20.46
C HIS A 232 -3.00 -8.50 20.55
N PHE A 233 -2.47 -8.35 21.77
CA PHE A 233 -1.09 -7.94 21.99
C PHE A 233 -0.09 -8.90 21.35
N PHE A 234 -0.33 -10.21 21.42
CA PHE A 234 0.48 -11.21 20.70
C PHE A 234 0.49 -10.97 19.19
N ARG A 235 -0.69 -10.79 18.57
CA ARG A 235 -0.78 -10.58 17.11
C ARG A 235 -0.11 -9.28 16.70
N SER A 236 -0.32 -8.20 17.45
CA SER A 236 0.32 -6.91 17.20
C SER A 236 1.85 -7.01 17.33
N ALA A 237 2.36 -7.63 18.40
CA ALA A 237 3.80 -7.83 18.62
C ALA A 237 4.44 -8.75 17.56
N LEU A 238 3.74 -9.81 17.12
CA LEU A 238 4.18 -10.69 16.05
C LEU A 238 4.36 -9.90 14.74
N VAL A 239 3.34 -9.16 14.33
CA VAL A 239 3.34 -8.37 13.10
C VAL A 239 4.38 -7.26 13.17
N GLN A 240 4.49 -6.56 14.30
CA GLN A 240 5.51 -5.54 14.51
C GLN A 240 6.93 -6.12 14.35
N THR A 241 7.21 -7.25 15.02
CA THR A 241 8.52 -7.92 14.97
C THR A 241 8.84 -8.40 13.56
N LEU A 242 7.84 -8.86 12.83
CA LEU A 242 7.96 -9.28 11.44
C LEU A 242 8.38 -8.12 10.54
N PHE A 243 7.61 -7.03 10.51
CA PHE A 243 7.90 -5.89 9.63
C PHE A 243 9.21 -5.18 9.99
N TYR A 244 9.51 -5.07 11.29
CA TYR A 244 10.81 -4.58 11.73
C TYR A 244 11.96 -5.50 11.30
N GLY A 245 11.79 -6.82 11.41
CA GLY A 245 12.78 -7.79 10.96
C GLY A 245 13.00 -7.75 9.44
N VAL A 246 11.95 -7.54 8.64
CA VAL A 246 12.07 -7.35 7.18
C VAL A 246 12.92 -6.11 6.90
N PHE A 247 12.61 -4.99 7.55
CA PHE A 247 13.37 -3.74 7.39
C PHE A 247 14.84 -3.92 7.79
N ALA A 248 15.12 -4.50 8.96
CA ALA A 248 16.49 -4.70 9.44
C ALA A 248 17.29 -5.61 8.50
N ALA A 249 16.67 -6.69 7.99
CA ALA A 249 17.31 -7.56 7.01
C ALA A 249 17.57 -6.85 5.68
N TRP A 250 16.62 -6.02 5.21
CA TRP A 250 16.81 -5.21 4.00
C TRP A 250 17.91 -4.17 4.16
N ALA A 251 18.00 -3.51 5.32
CA ALA A 251 19.01 -2.49 5.59
C ALA A 251 20.41 -3.12 5.55
N PHE A 252 20.59 -4.24 6.26
CA PHE A 252 21.87 -4.97 6.24
C PHE A 252 22.20 -5.53 4.85
N TRP A 253 21.23 -6.10 4.13
CA TRP A 253 21.43 -6.55 2.75
C TRP A 253 21.85 -5.37 1.86
N SER A 254 21.23 -4.20 2.03
CA SER A 254 21.49 -3.02 1.23
C SER A 254 22.91 -2.48 1.39
N GLU A 255 23.48 -2.54 2.59
CA GLU A 255 24.87 -2.13 2.88
C GLU A 255 25.90 -3.04 2.19
N GLN A 256 25.60 -4.34 2.06
CA GLN A 256 26.51 -5.30 1.41
C GLN A 256 26.49 -5.22 -0.12
N GLN A 257 25.52 -4.52 -0.68
CA GLN A 257 25.24 -4.53 -2.09
C GLN A 257 25.86 -3.32 -2.80
N PRO A 258 26.52 -3.48 -3.95
CA PRO A 258 27.06 -2.37 -4.71
C PRO A 258 26.00 -1.29 -4.99
N ALA A 259 26.39 -0.02 -5.03
CA ALA A 259 25.47 1.11 -5.24
C ALA A 259 24.60 0.99 -6.51
N GLN A 260 25.09 0.26 -7.52
CA GLN A 260 24.41 0.02 -8.81
C GLN A 260 23.79 -1.38 -8.93
N THR A 261 23.61 -2.11 -7.82
CA THR A 261 23.01 -3.45 -7.87
C THR A 261 21.62 -3.41 -8.52
N THR A 262 21.33 -4.40 -9.36
CA THR A 262 19.98 -4.68 -9.86
C THR A 262 19.32 -5.80 -9.07
N GLU A 263 20.03 -6.43 -8.12
CA GLU A 263 19.47 -7.43 -7.24
C GLU A 263 18.38 -6.83 -6.37
N ARG A 264 17.33 -7.60 -6.10
CA ARG A 264 16.26 -7.21 -5.19
C ARG A 264 16.37 -8.00 -3.90
N PHE A 265 16.18 -7.29 -2.79
CA PHE A 265 15.91 -7.92 -1.52
C PHE A 265 14.64 -8.78 -1.62
N LYS A 266 14.65 -9.90 -0.93
CA LYS A 266 13.49 -10.78 -0.77
C LYS A 266 13.31 -11.10 0.70
N TRP A 267 12.16 -10.78 1.28
CA TRP A 267 11.90 -11.01 2.70
C TRP A 267 12.09 -12.47 3.12
N ARG A 268 11.85 -13.43 2.22
CA ARG A 268 12.10 -14.88 2.45
C ARG A 268 13.58 -15.19 2.73
N GLN A 269 14.50 -14.32 2.32
CA GLN A 269 15.94 -14.41 2.57
C GLN A 269 16.36 -13.72 3.88
N ALA A 270 15.45 -13.01 4.56
CA ALA A 270 15.76 -12.31 5.81
C ALA A 270 16.31 -13.24 6.90
N GLN A 271 15.86 -14.51 6.94
CA GLN A 271 16.35 -15.53 7.88
C GLN A 271 17.87 -15.77 7.81
N TRP A 272 18.51 -15.47 6.67
CA TRP A 272 19.95 -15.68 6.45
C TRP A 272 20.79 -14.47 6.89
N THR A 273 20.12 -13.35 7.12
CA THR A 273 20.71 -12.02 7.23
C THR A 273 20.63 -11.48 8.66
N LEU A 274 19.61 -11.91 9.41
CA LEU A 274 19.36 -11.46 10.76
C LEU A 274 20.26 -12.15 11.78
N SER A 275 21.13 -11.36 12.43
CA SER A 275 22.03 -11.83 13.49
C SER A 275 21.31 -12.12 14.81
N VAL A 276 20.14 -11.49 15.05
CA VAL A 276 19.37 -11.66 16.29
C VAL A 276 18.67 -13.02 16.28
N PRO A 277 19.02 -13.95 17.20
CA PRO A 277 18.52 -15.33 17.16
C PRO A 277 16.99 -15.45 17.18
N MET A 278 16.29 -14.59 17.95
CA MET A 278 14.83 -14.58 18.02
C MET A 278 14.17 -14.23 16.68
N VAL A 279 14.62 -13.15 16.04
CA VAL A 279 14.07 -12.71 14.74
C VAL A 279 14.36 -13.76 13.67
N ARG A 280 15.54 -14.40 13.74
CA ARG A 280 15.88 -15.52 12.85
C ARG A 280 14.91 -16.70 12.99
N VAL A 281 14.58 -17.12 14.21
CA VAL A 281 13.63 -18.23 14.45
C VAL A 281 12.24 -17.88 13.92
N LEU A 282 11.76 -16.64 14.11
CA LEU A 282 10.51 -16.18 13.52
C LEU A 282 10.52 -16.30 12.00
N PHE A 283 11.53 -15.76 11.33
CA PHE A 283 11.63 -15.82 9.86
C PHE A 283 11.86 -17.24 9.32
N GLN A 284 12.54 -18.12 10.06
CA GLN A 284 12.65 -19.54 9.69
C GLN A 284 11.28 -20.24 9.69
N GLN A 285 10.46 -19.97 10.72
CA GLN A 285 9.10 -20.51 10.79
C GLN A 285 8.21 -19.92 9.69
N LEU A 286 8.34 -18.62 9.38
CA LEU A 286 7.56 -17.92 8.36
C LEU A 286 7.98 -18.23 6.92
N ALA A 287 9.24 -18.64 6.69
CA ALA A 287 9.70 -19.09 5.37
C ALA A 287 9.06 -20.43 4.94
N THR A 288 8.35 -21.11 5.85
CA THR A 288 7.58 -22.32 5.55
C THR A 288 6.13 -21.93 5.20
N PRO A 289 5.64 -22.20 3.98
CA PRO A 289 4.31 -21.75 3.54
C PRO A 289 3.14 -22.21 4.41
N ALA A 290 3.30 -23.33 5.13
CA ALA A 290 2.26 -23.89 6.01
C ALA A 290 2.06 -23.12 7.33
N SER A 291 2.97 -22.20 7.68
CA SER A 291 2.99 -21.52 8.98
C SER A 291 2.43 -20.09 8.95
N LEU A 292 2.16 -19.56 7.76
CA LEU A 292 1.68 -18.18 7.58
C LEU A 292 0.16 -18.13 7.58
N PRO A 293 -0.46 -17.18 8.33
CA PRO A 293 -1.86 -16.83 8.12
C PRO A 293 -2.10 -16.49 6.65
N VAL A 294 -3.26 -16.91 6.13
CA VAL A 294 -3.62 -16.73 4.72
C VAL A 294 -3.52 -15.25 4.34
N GLY A 295 -2.75 -14.98 3.29
CA GLY A 295 -2.55 -13.64 2.74
C GLY A 295 -1.43 -12.83 3.43
N LEU A 296 -0.81 -13.27 4.52
CA LEU A 296 0.30 -12.50 5.09
C LEU A 296 1.53 -12.49 4.16
N ASP A 297 1.73 -13.55 3.38
CA ASP A 297 2.73 -13.64 2.31
C ASP A 297 2.56 -12.56 1.24
N GLU A 298 1.33 -12.30 0.80
CA GLU A 298 1.03 -11.24 -0.18
C GLU A 298 1.40 -9.84 0.36
N VAL A 299 1.13 -9.57 1.64
CA VAL A 299 1.49 -8.28 2.25
C VAL A 299 3.01 -8.11 2.39
N LEU A 300 3.72 -9.20 2.70
CA LEU A 300 5.18 -9.20 2.74
C LEU A 300 5.79 -9.03 1.34
N ASP A 301 5.17 -9.61 0.31
CA ASP A 301 5.56 -9.39 -1.08
C ASP A 301 5.35 -7.92 -1.51
N TRP A 302 4.28 -7.24 -1.03
CA TRP A 302 4.14 -5.78 -1.21
C TRP A 302 5.25 -4.99 -0.52
N THR A 303 5.74 -5.49 0.62
CA THR A 303 6.82 -4.87 1.37
C THR A 303 8.14 -4.95 0.61
N ASP A 304 8.47 -6.10 0.02
CA ASP A 304 9.61 -6.25 -0.90
C ASP A 304 9.55 -5.22 -2.04
N ASP A 305 8.36 -5.04 -2.62
CA ASP A 305 8.17 -4.10 -3.73
C ASP A 305 8.33 -2.64 -3.32
N VAL A 306 7.95 -2.27 -2.09
CA VAL A 306 8.22 -0.94 -1.53
C VAL A 306 9.71 -0.74 -1.26
N LEU A 307 10.39 -1.74 -0.70
CA LEU A 307 11.83 -1.69 -0.42
C LEU A 307 12.65 -1.59 -1.72
N ALA A 308 12.18 -2.21 -2.80
CA ALA A 308 12.78 -2.08 -4.13
C ALA A 308 12.66 -0.67 -4.73
N ARG A 309 11.77 0.18 -4.20
CA ARG A 309 11.63 1.59 -4.63
C ARG A 309 12.60 2.52 -3.89
N VAL A 310 13.33 2.05 -2.89
CA VAL A 310 14.19 2.93 -2.09
C VAL A 310 15.45 3.30 -2.89
N ASP A 311 15.71 4.60 -3.06
CA ASP A 311 17.02 5.10 -3.47
C ASP A 311 17.99 4.90 -2.30
N ARG A 312 18.70 3.77 -2.31
CA ARG A 312 19.59 3.38 -1.21
C ARG A 312 20.63 4.45 -0.89
N ASN A 313 21.19 5.13 -1.89
CA ASN A 313 22.23 6.14 -1.65
C ASN A 313 21.67 7.34 -0.89
N LEU A 314 20.57 7.92 -1.38
CA LEU A 314 19.95 9.07 -0.73
C LEU A 314 19.32 8.69 0.61
N PHE A 315 18.76 7.49 0.70
CA PHE A 315 18.17 6.95 1.92
C PHE A 315 19.22 6.82 3.02
N PHE A 316 20.34 6.12 2.77
CA PHE A 316 21.35 5.90 3.81
C PHE A 316 22.10 7.18 4.18
N GLN A 317 22.29 8.13 3.26
CA GLN A 317 22.81 9.46 3.60
C GLN A 317 21.92 10.18 4.63
N ARG A 318 20.60 10.10 4.47
CA ARG A 318 19.63 10.69 5.40
C ARG A 318 19.51 9.88 6.70
N PHE A 319 19.63 8.56 6.59
CA PHE A 319 19.53 7.63 7.70
C PHE A 319 20.76 7.66 8.62
N GLU A 320 21.98 7.81 8.10
CA GLU A 320 23.21 7.94 8.90
C GLU A 320 23.34 9.33 9.54
N ALA A 321 22.88 10.38 8.85
CA ALA A 321 22.89 11.75 9.38
C ALA A 321 21.94 11.95 10.58
N ALA A 322 20.99 11.02 10.80
CA ALA A 322 20.03 11.04 11.88
C ALA A 322 20.19 9.75 12.71
N GLU A 323 20.83 9.79 13.87
CA GLU A 323 21.10 8.64 14.77
C GLU A 323 20.12 7.46 14.57
N ALA A 324 20.56 6.46 13.79
CA ALA A 324 19.80 5.54 12.94
C ALA A 324 18.65 4.71 13.57
N VAL A 325 18.46 4.77 14.89
CA VAL A 325 17.41 4.03 15.59
C VAL A 325 16.18 4.90 15.87
N GLN A 326 16.33 6.21 16.07
CA GLN A 326 15.22 7.07 16.47
C GLN A 326 14.30 7.45 15.28
N TYR A 327 14.81 7.59 14.06
CA TYR A 327 14.02 8.11 12.93
C TYR A 327 13.23 7.08 12.10
N PHE A 328 13.45 5.76 12.25
CA PHE A 328 12.59 4.75 11.61
C PHE A 328 11.62 4.11 12.60
N TYR A 329 12.11 3.69 13.77
CA TYR A 329 11.29 2.94 14.73
C TYR A 329 10.17 3.79 15.33
N GLU A 330 10.45 5.07 15.61
CA GLU A 330 9.45 5.97 16.20
C GLU A 330 8.36 6.36 15.18
N PRO A 331 8.64 6.78 13.92
CA PRO A 331 7.60 6.99 12.93
C PRO A 331 6.84 5.72 12.55
N PHE A 332 7.52 4.56 12.51
CA PHE A 332 6.88 3.28 12.27
C PHE A 332 5.88 2.95 13.39
N LEU A 333 6.31 3.01 14.66
CA LEU A 333 5.42 2.77 15.81
C LEU A 333 4.26 3.77 15.84
N GLN A 334 4.55 5.05 15.58
CA GLN A 334 3.52 6.10 15.51
C GLN A 334 2.46 5.78 14.46
N ALA A 335 2.89 5.33 13.30
CA ALA A 335 1.98 5.03 12.20
C ALA A 335 1.28 3.68 12.42
N TYR A 336 1.94 2.70 13.04
CA TYR A 336 1.46 1.33 13.19
C TYR A 336 0.46 1.19 14.35
N ASP A 337 0.86 1.62 15.55
CA ASP A 337 0.08 1.46 16.78
C ASP A 337 0.38 2.60 17.78
N PRO A 338 -0.36 3.73 17.67
CA PRO A 338 -0.15 4.89 18.53
C PRO A 338 -0.46 4.63 20.02
N GLU A 339 -1.31 3.65 20.32
CA GLU A 339 -1.69 3.29 21.69
C GLU A 339 -0.56 2.47 22.34
N LEU A 340 -0.07 1.45 21.64
CA LEU A 340 1.11 0.69 22.04
C LEU A 340 2.35 1.59 22.22
N ARG A 341 2.53 2.61 21.36
CA ARG A 341 3.62 3.61 21.51
C ARG A 341 3.56 4.32 22.87
N ARG A 342 2.36 4.72 23.32
CA ARG A 342 2.19 5.36 24.63
C ARG A 342 2.46 4.39 25.78
N GLU A 343 2.02 3.14 25.66
CA GLU A 343 2.21 2.12 26.69
C GLU A 343 3.68 1.71 26.85
N LEU A 344 4.45 1.73 25.75
CA LEU A 344 5.89 1.46 25.76
C LEU A 344 6.75 2.66 26.20
N GLY A 345 6.14 3.82 26.49
CA GLY A 345 6.84 5.01 27.00
C GLY A 345 7.76 5.71 25.98
N VAL A 346 7.52 5.50 24.68
CA VAL A 346 8.27 6.14 23.59
C VAL A 346 7.61 7.48 23.25
N TRP A 347 8.19 8.58 23.77
CA TRP A 347 7.67 9.95 23.63
C TRP A 347 8.19 10.65 22.40
#